data_AF-L9JC06-F1
#
_entry.id   AF-L9JC06-F1
#
_cell.length_a   1.000
_cell.length_b   1.000
_cell.length_c   1.000
_cell.angle_alpha   90.00
_cell.angle_beta   90.00
_cell.angle_gamma   90.00
#
_symmetry.space_group_name_H-M   'P 1'
#
loop_
_entity.id
_entity.type
_entity.pdbx_description
1 polymer ?
#
loop_
_entity_poly.entity_id
_entity_poly.type
_entity_poly.pdbx_seq_one_letter_code
_entity_poly.pdbx_strand_id
1 'polypeptide(L)'
;MVEMQKGPMEPPRFKINKKIPRGPPSPPAPVMHSPSRKMTVKEQQEWKIPPCISNWKNAKGYTIPLDKRLAADGRGLQTVHIHENFAKLAEALYIADQKAREAVEMRAQVERKMAQKEKEKHEEKLREMAQKARERRAGIKTQRNENRDISEVIAFGVPNPRTSNEVQYNQQLFNQSKSMDSGFAGGEDEIYNVYDQAWRRGKDMAQNIYRPSTNLDKDMYGDDLEARIKTNRFVPDKEFSDSDHRQRGREGPVQFEEDPFGLDKFLEEAKQHGGPKRPSDSSRPKEHEHEDKKRRKE
;
A
#
# COMPACT_ATOMS: atom_id res chain seq x y z
N MET A 1 99.81 14.07 -29.60
CA MET A 1 98.73 15.01 -29.23
C MET A 1 98.62 14.99 -27.71
N VAL A 2 98.35 16.14 -27.08
CA VAL A 2 98.14 16.23 -25.62
C VAL A 2 96.64 16.43 -25.38
N GLU A 3 96.09 15.71 -24.41
CA GLU A 3 94.68 15.83 -24.04
C GLU A 3 94.42 17.16 -23.32
N MET A 4 93.32 17.84 -23.65
CA MET A 4 93.01 19.16 -23.08
C MET A 4 92.47 19.01 -21.66
N GLN A 5 93.13 19.63 -20.69
CA GLN A 5 92.76 19.56 -19.27
C GLN A 5 91.32 20.07 -19.06
N LYS A 6 90.46 19.21 -18.51
CA LYS A 6 89.04 19.51 -18.29
C LYS A 6 88.80 20.03 -16.87
N GLY A 7 87.97 21.07 -16.74
CA GLY A 7 87.62 21.67 -15.45
C GLY A 7 86.74 20.76 -14.58
N PRO A 8 87.04 20.58 -13.28
CA PRO A 8 86.29 19.66 -12.41
C PRO A 8 84.88 20.15 -12.04
N MET A 9 84.60 21.45 -12.18
CA MET A 9 83.31 22.08 -11.86
C MET A 9 82.50 22.47 -13.12
N GLU A 10 82.88 21.96 -14.30
CA GLU A 10 82.22 22.34 -15.55
C GLU A 10 80.87 21.60 -15.75
N PRO A 11 79.75 22.31 -15.99
CA PRO A 11 78.44 21.68 -16.18
C PRO A 11 78.34 20.89 -17.51
N PRO A 12 77.37 19.97 -17.64
CA PRO A 12 77.18 19.18 -18.87
C PRO A 12 76.92 20.05 -20.10
N ARG A 13 77.85 20.06 -21.06
CA ARG A 13 77.82 20.91 -22.27
C ARG A 13 76.68 20.60 -23.25
N PHE A 14 76.06 19.41 -23.20
CA PHE A 14 75.11 18.94 -24.21
C PHE A 14 73.84 18.33 -23.60
N LYS A 15 72.70 18.51 -24.28
CA LYS A 15 71.41 17.93 -23.89
C LYS A 15 71.28 16.50 -24.43
N ILE A 16 71.24 15.51 -23.52
CA ILE A 16 71.20 14.06 -23.85
C ILE A 16 69.76 13.51 -23.92
N ASN A 17 68.74 14.34 -23.69
CA ASN A 17 67.33 13.92 -23.61
C ASN A 17 66.65 13.60 -24.96
N LYS A 18 67.35 13.72 -26.09
CA LYS A 18 66.82 13.41 -27.42
C LYS A 18 66.77 11.90 -27.65
N LYS A 19 65.61 11.28 -27.42
CA LYS A 19 65.36 9.87 -27.76
C LYS A 19 65.20 9.69 -29.28
N ILE A 20 65.92 8.72 -29.83
CA ILE A 20 65.87 8.29 -31.24
C ILE A 20 65.17 6.92 -31.26
N PRO A 21 64.40 6.55 -32.31
CA PRO A 21 63.90 5.18 -32.47
C PRO A 21 65.04 4.15 -32.37
N ARG A 22 64.74 2.97 -31.83
CA ARG A 22 65.74 1.90 -31.69
C ARG A 22 66.26 1.52 -33.08
N GLY A 23 67.58 1.39 -33.22
CA GLY A 23 68.22 0.99 -34.48
C GLY A 23 67.76 -0.39 -34.97
N PRO A 24 68.04 -0.74 -36.23
CA PRO A 24 67.67 -2.03 -36.79
C PRO A 24 68.28 -3.17 -35.96
N PRO A 25 67.55 -4.28 -35.74
CA PRO A 25 68.12 -5.46 -35.09
C PRO A 25 69.22 -6.08 -35.95
N SER A 26 70.06 -6.91 -35.34
CA SER A 26 70.92 -7.84 -36.09
C SER A 26 70.07 -8.70 -37.04
N PRO A 27 70.63 -9.19 -38.17
CA PRO A 27 69.92 -10.11 -39.04
C PRO A 27 69.34 -11.28 -38.24
N PRO A 28 68.08 -11.70 -38.51
CA PRO A 28 67.42 -12.73 -37.73
C PRO A 28 68.17 -14.06 -37.88
N ALA A 29 68.48 -14.71 -36.76
CA ALA A 29 69.16 -15.99 -36.75
C ALA A 29 68.30 -17.07 -37.44
N PRO A 30 68.90 -18.00 -38.21
CA PRO A 30 68.17 -19.10 -38.83
C PRO A 30 67.43 -19.96 -37.79
N VAL A 31 66.13 -20.17 -38.00
CA VAL A 31 65.29 -20.90 -37.05
C VAL A 31 65.26 -22.39 -37.39
N MET A 32 66.09 -23.18 -36.69
CA MET A 32 66.22 -24.63 -36.91
C MET A 32 65.11 -25.42 -36.20
N HIS A 33 63.88 -25.31 -36.71
CA HIS A 33 62.77 -26.18 -36.28
C HIS A 33 62.85 -27.57 -36.93
N SER A 34 62.24 -28.56 -36.26
CA SER A 34 61.94 -29.85 -36.89
C SER A 34 60.86 -29.69 -37.98
N PRO A 35 60.75 -30.63 -38.95
CA PRO A 35 59.71 -30.58 -39.98
C PRO A 35 58.31 -30.47 -39.37
N SER A 36 57.47 -29.61 -39.97
CA SER A 36 56.14 -29.30 -39.43
C SER A 36 55.25 -30.54 -39.37
N ARG A 37 54.72 -30.83 -38.18
CA ARG A 37 53.67 -31.84 -38.01
C ARG A 37 52.38 -31.32 -38.65
N LYS A 38 51.68 -32.15 -39.40
CA LYS A 38 50.38 -31.79 -39.98
C LYS A 38 49.32 -31.77 -38.88
N MET A 39 48.79 -30.59 -38.59
CA MET A 39 47.64 -30.40 -37.68
C MET A 39 46.45 -31.19 -38.21
N THR A 40 45.76 -31.95 -37.35
CA THR A 40 44.52 -32.61 -37.78
C THR A 40 43.33 -31.65 -37.72
N VAL A 41 42.34 -31.84 -38.59
CA VAL A 41 41.13 -30.99 -38.60
C VAL A 41 40.36 -31.09 -37.27
N LYS A 42 40.34 -32.27 -36.65
CA LYS A 42 39.73 -32.50 -35.33
C LYS A 42 40.41 -31.66 -34.25
N GLU A 43 41.73 -31.77 -34.15
CA GLU A 43 42.55 -31.01 -33.19
C GLU A 43 42.35 -29.50 -33.38
N GLN A 44 42.37 -29.01 -34.62
CA GLN A 44 42.12 -27.59 -34.90
C GLN A 44 40.70 -27.13 -34.50
N GLN A 45 39.69 -28.02 -34.54
CA GLN A 45 38.33 -27.71 -34.08
C GLN A 45 38.22 -27.73 -32.55
N GLU A 46 38.87 -28.68 -31.88
CA GLU A 46 38.89 -28.82 -30.42
C GLU A 46 39.56 -27.60 -29.75
N TRP A 47 40.60 -27.04 -30.37
CA TRP A 47 41.26 -25.81 -29.92
C TRP A 47 40.55 -24.50 -30.33
N LYS A 48 39.32 -24.54 -30.86
CA LYS A 48 38.53 -23.32 -31.12
C LYS A 48 37.96 -22.75 -29.83
N ILE A 49 38.61 -21.72 -29.29
CA ILE A 49 38.14 -20.97 -28.12
C ILE A 49 36.83 -20.22 -28.48
N PRO A 50 35.71 -20.44 -27.75
CA PRO A 50 34.47 -19.70 -27.95
C PRO A 50 34.62 -18.19 -27.66
N PRO A 51 33.87 -17.31 -28.34
CA PRO A 51 33.93 -15.88 -28.09
C PRO A 51 33.41 -15.55 -26.67
N CYS A 52 34.15 -14.70 -25.94
CA CYS A 52 33.72 -14.23 -24.62
C CYS A 52 32.56 -13.24 -24.75
N ILE A 53 31.35 -13.69 -24.45
CA ILE A 53 30.15 -12.86 -24.34
C ILE A 53 29.93 -12.56 -22.86
N SER A 54 30.00 -11.29 -22.47
CA SER A 54 29.87 -10.88 -21.07
C SER A 54 28.50 -10.25 -20.79
N ASN A 55 27.97 -10.50 -19.59
CA ASN A 55 26.72 -9.89 -19.12
C ASN A 55 26.89 -8.42 -18.69
N TRP A 56 28.12 -7.90 -18.57
CA TRP A 56 28.40 -6.55 -18.06
C TRP A 56 28.95 -5.55 -19.08
N LYS A 57 29.67 -6.01 -20.12
CA LYS A 57 30.44 -5.13 -21.02
C LYS A 57 30.21 -5.49 -22.49
N ASN A 58 29.92 -4.46 -23.28
CA ASN A 58 29.76 -4.52 -24.73
C ASN A 58 30.41 -3.29 -25.38
N ALA A 59 31.74 -3.17 -25.27
CA ALA A 59 32.48 -1.95 -25.66
C ALA A 59 32.33 -1.57 -27.14
N LYS A 60 32.02 -2.53 -28.02
CA LYS A 60 31.80 -2.32 -29.46
C LYS A 60 30.32 -2.28 -29.86
N GLY A 61 29.40 -2.32 -28.90
CA GLY A 61 27.96 -2.20 -29.16
C GLY A 61 27.35 -3.35 -30.00
N TYR A 62 27.93 -4.55 -29.98
CA TYR A 62 27.42 -5.67 -30.78
C TYR A 62 25.99 -6.05 -30.39
N THR A 63 25.12 -6.25 -31.39
CA THR A 63 23.81 -6.87 -31.21
C THR A 63 24.00 -8.37 -31.00
N ILE A 64 23.75 -8.84 -29.78
CA ILE A 64 23.94 -10.24 -29.37
C ILE A 64 22.58 -10.77 -28.89
N PRO A 65 22.09 -11.90 -29.45
CA PRO A 65 20.80 -12.47 -29.10
C PRO A 65 20.77 -13.01 -27.66
N LEU A 66 19.56 -13.14 -27.12
CA LEU A 66 19.33 -13.44 -25.69
C LEU A 66 19.86 -14.81 -25.27
N ASP A 67 19.74 -15.83 -26.14
CA ASP A 67 20.26 -17.17 -25.91
C ASP A 67 21.77 -17.16 -25.67
N LYS A 68 22.54 -16.40 -26.45
CA LYS A 68 24.00 -16.29 -26.33
C LYS A 68 24.46 -15.45 -25.14
N ARG A 69 23.62 -14.53 -24.64
CA ARG A 69 23.85 -13.80 -23.38
C ARG A 69 23.57 -14.71 -22.17
N LEU A 70 22.45 -15.43 -22.20
CA LEU A 70 22.00 -16.30 -21.11
C LEU A 70 22.79 -17.62 -21.02
N ALA A 71 23.43 -18.07 -22.11
CA ALA A 71 24.15 -19.35 -22.15
C ALA A 71 25.25 -19.51 -21.07
N ALA A 72 25.94 -18.43 -20.69
CA ALA A 72 27.02 -18.47 -19.70
C ALA A 72 26.54 -18.24 -18.24
N ASP A 73 25.25 -18.04 -18.04
CA ASP A 73 24.67 -17.54 -16.80
C ASP A 73 24.67 -18.58 -15.65
N GLY A 74 24.80 -19.87 -15.96
CA GLY A 74 24.97 -20.97 -14.99
C GLY A 74 23.76 -21.29 -14.11
N ARG A 75 22.86 -20.32 -13.88
CA ARG A 75 21.65 -20.45 -13.05
C ARG A 75 20.73 -21.60 -13.52
N GLY A 76 20.67 -21.87 -14.82
CA GLY A 76 19.93 -23.00 -15.39
C GLY A 76 20.59 -24.37 -15.19
N LEU A 77 21.86 -24.43 -14.78
CA LEU A 77 22.58 -25.68 -14.46
C LEU A 77 22.52 -26.02 -12.96
N GLN A 78 22.18 -25.05 -12.10
CA GLN A 78 22.03 -25.27 -10.67
C GLN A 78 20.65 -25.87 -10.36
N THR A 79 20.58 -27.19 -10.22
CA THR A 79 19.41 -27.84 -9.64
C THR A 79 19.33 -27.52 -8.14
N VAL A 80 18.21 -26.94 -7.72
CA VAL A 80 17.94 -26.62 -6.31
C VAL A 80 17.53 -27.90 -5.58
N HIS A 81 18.41 -28.41 -4.73
CA HIS A 81 18.15 -29.57 -3.88
C HIS A 81 17.80 -29.09 -2.46
N ILE A 82 16.78 -29.69 -1.85
CA ILE A 82 16.33 -29.38 -0.48
C ILE A 82 16.75 -30.52 0.45
N HIS A 83 17.29 -30.18 1.63
CA HIS A 83 17.82 -31.14 2.60
C HIS A 83 16.76 -31.62 3.60
N GLU A 84 16.74 -32.92 3.96
CA GLU A 84 15.74 -33.50 4.88
C GLU A 84 15.67 -32.84 6.27
N ASN A 85 16.76 -32.23 6.73
CA ASN A 85 16.80 -31.53 8.02
C ASN A 85 15.75 -30.40 8.10
N PHE A 86 15.31 -29.83 6.98
CA PHE A 86 14.21 -28.87 6.97
C PHE A 86 12.87 -29.51 7.41
N ALA A 87 12.59 -30.75 6.99
CA ALA A 87 11.42 -31.48 7.45
C ALA A 87 11.53 -31.84 8.93
N LYS A 88 12.68 -32.41 9.35
CA LYS A 88 12.95 -32.77 10.76
C LYS A 88 12.83 -31.57 11.71
N LEU A 89 13.29 -30.39 11.28
CA LEU A 89 13.14 -29.15 12.04
C LEU A 89 11.69 -28.66 12.09
N ALA A 90 10.96 -28.69 10.96
CA ALA A 90 9.56 -28.28 10.91
C ALA A 90 8.67 -29.18 11.79
N GLU A 91 8.87 -30.50 11.75
CA GLU A 91 8.17 -31.47 12.61
C GLU A 91 8.48 -31.24 14.09
N ALA A 92 9.77 -31.04 14.45
CA ALA A 92 10.17 -30.76 15.82
C ALA A 92 9.53 -29.47 16.37
N LEU A 93 9.50 -28.41 15.57
CA LEU A 93 8.84 -27.15 15.94
C LEU A 93 7.32 -27.30 16.07
N TYR A 94 6.68 -28.06 15.17
CA TYR A 94 5.25 -28.33 15.24
C TYR A 94 4.87 -29.11 16.51
N ILE A 95 5.62 -30.16 16.84
CA ILE A 95 5.42 -30.95 18.08
C ILE A 95 5.68 -30.09 19.32
N ALA A 96 6.67 -29.19 19.27
CA ALA A 96 6.97 -28.28 20.37
C ALA A 96 5.85 -27.26 20.60
N ASP A 97 5.28 -26.65 19.55
CA ASP A 97 4.16 -25.70 19.66
C ASP A 97 2.90 -26.37 20.23
N GLN A 98 2.54 -27.57 19.76
CA GLN A 98 1.40 -28.32 20.29
C GLN A 98 1.55 -28.61 21.78
N LYS A 99 2.71 -29.15 22.21
CA LYS A 99 2.98 -29.42 23.63
C LYS A 99 3.05 -28.15 24.48
N ALA A 100 3.52 -27.03 23.92
CA ALA A 100 3.53 -25.75 24.62
C ALA A 100 2.10 -25.24 24.86
N ARG A 101 1.21 -25.36 23.86
CA ARG A 101 -0.21 -25.00 24.00
C ARG A 101 -0.92 -25.86 25.05
N GLU A 102 -0.77 -27.17 24.99
CA GLU A 102 -1.31 -28.11 25.98
C GLU A 102 -0.84 -27.76 27.40
N ALA A 103 0.45 -27.49 27.58
CA ALA A 103 1.02 -27.13 28.88
C ALA A 103 0.51 -25.77 29.40
N VAL A 104 0.30 -24.78 28.52
CA VAL A 104 -0.27 -23.48 28.86
C VAL A 104 -1.75 -23.62 29.23
N GLU A 105 -2.52 -24.39 28.46
CA GLU A 105 -3.94 -24.61 28.76
C GLU A 105 -4.12 -25.34 30.09
N MET A 106 -3.37 -26.42 30.34
CA MET A 106 -3.40 -27.15 31.61
C MET A 106 -3.07 -26.24 32.80
N ARG A 107 -2.07 -25.35 32.68
CA ARG A 107 -1.77 -24.35 33.72
C ARG A 107 -2.93 -23.39 33.92
N ALA A 108 -3.50 -22.83 32.86
CA ALA A 108 -4.63 -21.91 32.93
C ALA A 108 -5.88 -22.58 33.55
N GLN A 109 -6.14 -23.85 33.26
CA GLN A 109 -7.21 -24.62 33.89
C GLN A 109 -6.97 -24.83 35.39
N VAL A 110 -5.74 -25.17 35.80
CA VAL A 110 -5.35 -25.31 37.21
C VAL A 110 -5.48 -23.99 37.97
N GLU A 111 -4.98 -22.89 37.40
CA GLU A 111 -5.09 -21.54 37.98
C GLU A 111 -6.54 -21.10 38.15
N ARG A 112 -7.39 -21.30 37.13
CA ARG A 112 -8.84 -21.04 37.22
C ARG A 112 -9.50 -21.84 38.34
N LYS A 113 -9.17 -23.13 38.48
CA LYS A 113 -9.72 -24.00 39.53
C LYS A 113 -9.25 -23.60 40.93
N MET A 114 -8.00 -23.18 41.08
CA MET A 114 -7.46 -22.63 42.34
C MET A 114 -8.16 -21.33 42.71
N ALA A 115 -8.31 -20.39 41.76
CA ALA A 115 -9.00 -19.12 41.97
C ALA A 115 -10.49 -19.30 42.31
N GLN A 116 -11.18 -20.27 41.70
CA GLN A 116 -12.55 -20.62 42.08
C GLN A 116 -12.63 -21.13 43.52
N LYS A 117 -11.75 -22.07 43.91
CA LYS A 117 -11.70 -22.61 45.28
C LYS A 117 -11.29 -21.57 46.33
N GLU A 118 -10.49 -20.58 45.95
CA GLU A 118 -10.15 -19.46 46.82
C GLU A 118 -11.32 -18.48 46.99
N LYS A 119 -12.05 -18.17 45.91
CA LYS A 119 -13.29 -17.38 45.98
C LYS A 119 -14.36 -18.03 46.85
N GLU A 120 -14.60 -19.33 46.69
CA GLU A 120 -15.52 -20.11 47.52
C GLU A 120 -15.18 -20.02 49.02
N LYS A 121 -13.90 -20.25 49.37
CA LYS A 121 -13.40 -20.07 50.75
C LYS A 121 -13.52 -18.64 51.27
N HIS A 122 -13.43 -17.64 50.40
CA HIS A 122 -13.59 -16.23 50.77
C HIS A 122 -15.06 -15.90 51.05
N GLU A 123 -15.98 -16.39 50.22
CA GLU A 123 -17.42 -16.28 50.42
C GLU A 123 -17.89 -16.99 51.69
N GLU A 124 -17.38 -18.19 51.97
CA GLU A 124 -17.68 -18.93 53.20
C GLU A 124 -17.25 -18.14 54.46
N LYS A 125 -16.03 -17.56 54.46
CA LYS A 125 -15.55 -16.69 55.54
C LYS A 125 -16.39 -15.42 55.70
N LEU A 126 -16.80 -14.80 54.60
CA LEU A 126 -17.71 -13.64 54.61
C LEU A 126 -19.07 -14.00 55.19
N ARG A 127 -19.60 -15.18 54.86
CA ARG A 127 -20.87 -15.71 55.39
C ARG A 127 -20.79 -15.99 56.89
N GLU A 128 -19.71 -16.61 57.35
CA GLU A 128 -19.47 -16.84 58.79
C GLU A 128 -19.32 -15.51 59.55
N MET A 129 -18.60 -14.54 59.00
CA MET A 129 -18.45 -13.20 59.59
C MET A 129 -19.80 -12.46 59.65
N ALA A 130 -20.60 -12.54 58.59
CA ALA A 130 -21.94 -11.94 58.54
C ALA A 130 -22.91 -12.59 59.55
N GLN A 131 -22.82 -13.91 59.74
CA GLN A 131 -23.60 -14.61 60.75
C GLN A 131 -23.21 -14.17 62.17
N LYS A 132 -21.91 -14.15 62.50
CA LYS A 132 -21.41 -13.64 63.80
C LYS A 132 -21.79 -12.18 64.04
N ALA A 133 -21.84 -11.36 62.99
CA ALA A 133 -22.30 -9.97 63.08
C ALA A 133 -23.82 -9.87 63.36
N ARG A 134 -24.64 -10.73 62.74
CA ARG A 134 -26.09 -10.83 63.03
C ARG A 134 -26.36 -11.29 64.46
N GLU A 135 -25.65 -12.32 64.93
CA GLU A 135 -25.76 -12.83 66.31
C GLU A 135 -25.42 -11.74 67.34
N ARG A 136 -24.32 -11.00 67.13
CA ARG A 136 -23.96 -9.84 67.98
C ARG A 136 -25.01 -8.73 67.94
N ARG A 137 -25.62 -8.45 66.78
CA ARG A 137 -26.65 -7.42 66.63
C ARG A 137 -27.98 -7.83 67.26
N ALA A 138 -28.36 -9.10 67.19
CA ALA A 138 -29.56 -9.65 67.84
C ALA A 138 -29.51 -9.54 69.37
N GLY A 139 -28.31 -9.52 69.96
CA GLY A 139 -28.10 -9.23 71.39
C GLY A 139 -28.37 -7.78 71.80
N ILE A 140 -28.40 -6.83 70.84
CA ILE A 140 -28.67 -5.40 71.09
C ILE A 140 -29.99 -5.03 70.41
N LYS A 141 -31.11 -5.29 71.09
CA LYS A 141 -32.47 -4.93 70.62
C LYS A 141 -32.67 -3.40 70.53
N THR A 142 -32.27 -2.78 69.44
CA THR A 142 -32.68 -1.41 69.07
C THR A 142 -34.05 -1.41 68.38
N GLN A 143 -35.07 -1.84 69.14
CA GLN A 143 -36.50 -1.98 68.78
C GLN A 143 -37.23 -0.68 68.42
N ARG A 144 -36.55 0.36 67.90
CA ARG A 144 -37.11 1.72 67.79
C ARG A 144 -37.12 2.36 66.40
N ASN A 145 -36.43 1.79 65.41
CA ASN A 145 -36.26 2.41 64.08
C ASN A 145 -36.63 1.53 62.87
N GLU A 146 -37.02 0.26 63.04
CA GLU A 146 -37.33 -0.64 61.90
C GLU A 146 -38.71 -0.41 61.26
N ASN A 147 -39.57 0.42 61.85
CA ASN A 147 -40.95 0.68 61.37
C ASN A 147 -41.08 1.99 60.55
N ARG A 148 -39.98 2.51 59.97
CA ARG A 148 -40.11 3.54 58.91
C ARG A 148 -40.19 2.81 57.59
N ASP A 149 -41.41 2.49 57.20
CA ASP A 149 -41.68 1.74 55.98
C ASP A 149 -41.09 2.48 54.77
N ILE A 150 -40.61 1.71 53.79
CA ILE A 150 -40.00 2.25 52.56
C ILE A 150 -41.00 3.13 51.80
N SER A 151 -42.31 2.91 52.01
CA SER A 151 -43.39 3.78 51.55
C SER A 151 -43.33 5.19 52.12
N GLU A 152 -42.90 5.42 53.37
CA GLU A 152 -42.71 6.78 53.92
C GLU A 152 -41.57 7.51 53.20
N VAL A 153 -40.47 6.82 52.91
CA VAL A 153 -39.32 7.39 52.18
C VAL A 153 -39.70 7.72 50.73
N ILE A 154 -40.53 6.91 50.10
CA ILE A 154 -41.08 7.17 48.75
C ILE A 154 -42.12 8.29 48.79
N ALA A 155 -43.00 8.34 49.79
CA ALA A 155 -44.01 9.37 49.97
C ALA A 155 -43.43 10.76 50.29
N PHE A 156 -42.24 10.81 50.93
CA PHE A 156 -41.49 12.05 51.12
C PHE A 156 -40.88 12.62 49.83
N GLY A 157 -41.01 11.92 48.69
CA GLY A 157 -40.77 12.50 47.36
C GLY A 157 -39.35 13.00 47.12
N VAL A 158 -38.37 12.56 47.90
CA VAL A 158 -36.97 12.97 47.75
C VAL A 158 -36.47 12.41 46.42
N PRO A 159 -36.19 13.25 45.40
CA PRO A 159 -35.73 12.75 44.12
C PRO A 159 -34.34 12.16 44.31
N ASN A 160 -34.13 10.92 43.89
CA ASN A 160 -32.79 10.33 43.81
C ASN A 160 -32.02 11.07 42.70
N PRO A 161 -31.09 11.99 43.03
CA PRO A 161 -30.34 12.68 42.01
C PRO A 161 -29.36 11.66 41.45
N ARG A 162 -29.36 11.46 40.14
CA ARG A 162 -28.27 10.72 39.47
C ARG A 162 -26.99 11.54 39.60
N THR A 163 -26.25 11.33 40.68
CA THR A 163 -24.98 12.01 40.97
C THR A 163 -23.90 11.50 40.01
N SER A 164 -23.83 12.09 38.82
CA SER A 164 -22.59 12.06 38.04
C SER A 164 -21.57 12.90 38.79
N ASN A 165 -20.58 12.25 39.41
CA ASN A 165 -19.53 12.91 40.22
C ASN A 165 -18.52 13.71 39.37
N GLU A 166 -18.85 14.05 38.14
CA GLU A 166 -17.97 14.67 37.15
C GLU A 166 -18.76 15.68 36.31
N VAL A 167 -18.09 16.75 35.87
CA VAL A 167 -18.72 17.86 35.13
C VAL A 167 -19.22 17.35 33.77
N GLN A 168 -20.52 17.52 33.51
CA GLN A 168 -21.14 17.08 32.26
C GLN A 168 -20.73 18.01 31.10
N TYR A 169 -19.77 17.57 30.30
CA TYR A 169 -19.32 18.27 29.10
C TYR A 169 -20.36 18.18 27.97
N ASN A 170 -20.50 19.23 27.16
CA ASN A 170 -21.46 19.26 26.04
C ASN A 170 -21.07 18.25 24.95
N GLN A 171 -21.99 17.34 24.60
CA GLN A 171 -21.80 16.28 23.61
C GLN A 171 -21.40 16.79 22.21
N GLN A 172 -21.78 18.02 21.86
CA GLN A 172 -21.38 18.69 20.61
C GLN A 172 -19.87 18.96 20.51
N LEU A 173 -19.12 18.91 21.63
CA LEU A 173 -17.67 19.08 21.65
C LEU A 173 -16.93 17.77 21.37
N PHE A 174 -17.42 16.63 21.86
CA PHE A 174 -16.81 15.32 21.61
C PHE A 174 -17.01 14.81 20.18
N ASN A 175 -18.06 15.27 19.50
CA ASN A 175 -18.33 14.90 18.11
C ASN A 175 -17.47 15.69 17.09
N GLN A 176 -16.46 16.43 17.53
CA GLN A 176 -15.55 17.19 16.66
C GLN A 176 -14.23 16.43 16.48
N SER A 177 -14.07 15.75 15.34
CA SER A 177 -12.88 14.94 14.99
C SER A 177 -11.58 15.73 14.81
N LYS A 178 -11.63 17.08 14.87
CA LYS A 178 -10.54 18.00 14.51
C LYS A 178 -9.23 17.82 15.31
N SER A 179 -9.26 17.13 16.45
CA SER A 179 -8.10 17.00 17.34
C SER A 179 -7.10 15.90 16.93
N MET A 180 -7.51 14.92 16.12
CA MET A 180 -6.67 13.74 15.81
C MET A 180 -6.00 13.78 14.42
N ASP A 181 -6.51 14.59 13.49
CA ASP A 181 -6.15 14.53 12.08
C ASP A 181 -5.04 15.54 11.69
N SER A 182 -4.94 16.66 12.42
CA SER A 182 -4.12 17.82 12.05
C SER A 182 -2.66 17.78 12.53
N GLY A 183 -2.09 16.62 12.87
CA GLY A 183 -0.82 16.55 13.61
C GLY A 183 0.14 15.39 13.32
N PHE A 184 -0.22 14.42 12.48
CA PHE A 184 0.63 13.24 12.23
C PHE A 184 1.07 13.12 10.76
N ALA A 185 1.91 14.06 10.34
CA ALA A 185 2.44 14.16 8.97
C ALA A 185 3.95 13.79 8.88
N GLY A 186 4.42 12.84 9.70
CA GLY A 186 5.73 12.17 9.56
C GLY A 186 7.02 13.00 9.69
N GLY A 187 6.93 14.33 9.69
CA GLY A 187 8.06 15.20 9.37
C GLY A 187 8.30 15.40 7.87
N GLU A 188 7.35 14.98 7.01
CA GLU A 188 7.41 15.19 5.56
C GLU A 188 6.98 16.63 5.23
N ASP A 189 7.98 17.48 5.00
CA ASP A 189 7.87 18.89 4.62
C ASP A 189 7.28 19.12 3.22
N GLU A 190 7.14 18.05 2.42
CA GLU A 190 6.39 18.06 1.16
C GLU A 190 4.86 18.09 1.36
N ILE A 191 4.36 17.70 2.53
CA ILE A 191 2.93 17.72 2.85
C ILE A 191 2.52 19.16 3.23
N TYR A 192 2.08 19.93 2.23
CA TYR A 192 1.72 21.37 2.28
C TYR A 192 0.49 21.72 3.16
N ASN A 193 0.43 21.23 4.39
CA ASN A 193 -0.65 21.41 5.37
C ASN A 193 -0.44 22.66 6.26
N VAL A 194 -0.03 23.79 5.67
CA VAL A 194 0.25 25.04 6.43
C VAL A 194 -1.01 25.73 6.98
N TYR A 195 -2.20 25.37 6.47
CA TYR A 195 -3.46 26.00 6.84
C TYR A 195 -4.58 24.98 7.09
N ASP A 196 -5.25 25.10 8.24
CA ASP A 196 -6.38 24.24 8.66
C ASP A 196 -7.64 24.36 7.78
N GLN A 197 -7.75 25.41 6.96
CA GLN A 197 -8.94 25.72 6.18
C GLN A 197 -8.57 26.20 4.77
N ALA A 198 -9.29 25.71 3.77
CA ALA A 198 -9.13 26.14 2.39
C ALA A 198 -9.53 27.62 2.21
N TRP A 199 -8.72 28.37 1.46
CA TRP A 199 -8.90 29.80 1.14
C TRP A 199 -10.30 30.17 0.59
N ARG A 200 -11.01 29.21 -0.01
CA ARG A 200 -12.43 29.36 -0.39
C ARG A 200 -13.25 28.20 0.15
N ARG A 201 -14.28 28.51 0.95
CA ARG A 201 -15.38 27.58 1.33
C ARG A 201 -16.25 27.13 0.14
N GLY A 202 -15.97 27.64 -1.06
CA GLY A 202 -16.73 27.37 -2.28
C GLY A 202 -16.85 25.90 -2.66
N LYS A 203 -15.92 25.03 -2.21
CA LYS A 203 -15.94 23.60 -2.57
C LYS A 203 -17.02 22.80 -1.82
N ASP A 204 -17.29 23.15 -0.56
CA ASP A 204 -18.46 22.63 0.19
C ASP A 204 -19.74 23.34 -0.25
N MET A 205 -19.69 24.67 -0.45
CA MET A 205 -20.85 25.41 -0.94
C MET A 205 -21.31 24.92 -2.32
N ALA A 206 -20.43 24.38 -3.17
CA ALA A 206 -20.76 23.87 -4.50
C ALA A 206 -21.88 22.80 -4.50
N GLN A 207 -22.04 22.03 -3.41
CA GLN A 207 -23.14 21.06 -3.26
C GLN A 207 -24.52 21.73 -3.06
N ASN A 208 -24.51 23.03 -2.75
CA ASN A 208 -25.65 23.87 -2.40
C ASN A 208 -25.76 25.15 -3.27
N ILE A 209 -24.86 25.41 -4.24
CA ILE A 209 -24.87 26.66 -5.05
C ILE A 209 -26.20 26.80 -5.82
N TYR A 210 -26.75 25.71 -6.33
CA TYR A 210 -28.13 25.65 -6.78
C TYR A 210 -28.65 24.21 -6.71
N ARG A 211 -29.67 23.98 -5.88
CA ARG A 211 -30.40 22.72 -5.79
C ARG A 211 -31.89 23.08 -5.74
N PRO A 212 -32.60 23.14 -6.90
CA PRO A 212 -34.00 23.48 -6.91
C PRO A 212 -34.79 22.38 -6.18
N SER A 213 -35.45 22.75 -5.09
CA SER A 213 -36.25 21.82 -4.30
C SER A 213 -37.71 21.95 -4.70
N THR A 214 -38.15 21.08 -5.61
CA THR A 214 -39.56 21.01 -6.06
C THR A 214 -40.55 20.82 -4.92
N ASN A 215 -40.09 20.30 -3.78
CA ASN A 215 -40.90 20.09 -2.59
C ASN A 215 -41.03 21.36 -1.74
N LEU A 216 -40.03 22.25 -1.76
CA LEU A 216 -40.09 23.51 -1.01
C LEU A 216 -40.89 24.58 -1.75
N ASP A 217 -40.79 24.61 -3.09
CA ASP A 217 -41.52 25.58 -3.91
C ASP A 217 -43.04 25.28 -3.97
N LYS A 218 -43.46 24.01 -3.84
CA LYS A 218 -44.89 23.63 -3.81
C LYS A 218 -45.63 24.24 -2.61
N ASP A 219 -45.01 24.24 -1.44
CA ASP A 219 -45.59 24.80 -0.22
C ASP A 219 -45.64 26.34 -0.23
N MET A 220 -44.84 27.00 -1.08
CA MET A 220 -44.78 28.47 -1.20
C MET A 220 -45.58 29.06 -2.36
N TYR A 221 -45.67 28.38 -3.51
CA TYR A 221 -46.24 28.93 -4.75
C TYR A 221 -47.41 28.14 -5.34
N GLY A 222 -47.78 27.00 -4.75
CA GLY A 222 -48.93 26.20 -5.21
C GLY A 222 -48.74 25.51 -6.56
N ASP A 223 -49.74 24.70 -6.95
CA ASP A 223 -49.71 23.96 -8.23
C ASP A 223 -49.90 24.86 -9.47
N ASP A 224 -50.26 26.15 -9.30
CA ASP A 224 -50.48 27.11 -10.38
C ASP A 224 -49.18 27.54 -11.10
N LEU A 225 -48.01 27.36 -10.49
CA LEU A 225 -46.73 27.48 -11.19
C LEU A 225 -46.51 26.30 -12.16
N GLU A 226 -46.80 25.08 -11.71
CA GLU A 226 -46.64 23.85 -12.51
C GLU A 226 -47.63 23.83 -13.70
N ALA A 227 -48.83 24.37 -13.51
CA ALA A 227 -49.81 24.58 -14.57
C ALA A 227 -49.33 25.60 -15.63
N ARG A 228 -48.77 26.75 -15.21
CA ARG A 228 -48.27 27.77 -16.14
C ARG A 228 -47.08 27.31 -16.98
N ILE A 229 -46.17 26.52 -16.41
CA ILE A 229 -44.99 25.99 -17.11
C ILE A 229 -45.40 24.96 -18.19
N LYS A 230 -46.47 24.20 -17.97
CA LYS A 230 -46.95 23.17 -18.92
C LYS A 230 -47.80 23.72 -20.06
N THR A 231 -48.34 24.94 -19.96
CA THR A 231 -49.07 25.55 -21.08
C THR A 231 -48.12 26.23 -22.07
N ASN A 232 -47.88 25.61 -23.22
CA ASN A 232 -47.21 26.24 -24.38
C ASN A 232 -48.08 27.38 -24.95
N ARG A 233 -48.06 28.54 -24.28
CA ARG A 233 -48.96 29.67 -24.53
C ARG A 233 -48.47 30.62 -25.64
N PHE A 234 -47.61 30.13 -26.54
CA PHE A 234 -47.06 30.90 -27.64
C PHE A 234 -47.33 30.21 -28.98
N VAL A 235 -48.30 30.76 -29.72
CA VAL A 235 -48.59 30.43 -31.12
C VAL A 235 -48.33 31.72 -31.92
N PRO A 236 -47.33 31.76 -32.81
CA PRO A 236 -47.02 32.96 -33.57
C PRO A 236 -47.90 33.05 -34.84
N ASP A 237 -48.93 33.91 -34.82
CA ASP A 237 -49.88 34.14 -35.92
C ASP A 237 -49.29 34.90 -37.14
N LYS A 238 -47.99 34.75 -37.41
CA LYS A 238 -47.29 35.43 -38.52
C LYS A 238 -46.10 34.62 -39.02
N GLU A 239 -46.37 33.76 -39.98
CA GLU A 239 -45.35 33.03 -40.73
C GLU A 239 -44.61 33.97 -41.70
N PHE A 240 -43.29 33.83 -41.78
CA PHE A 240 -42.44 34.62 -42.66
C PHE A 240 -42.39 33.98 -44.06
N SER A 241 -43.11 34.57 -45.01
CA SER A 241 -43.43 33.99 -46.32
C SER A 241 -42.29 34.03 -47.35
N ASP A 242 -41.09 33.57 -46.98
CA ASP A 242 -40.00 33.33 -47.95
C ASP A 242 -38.94 32.31 -47.47
N SER A 243 -39.38 31.21 -46.85
CA SER A 243 -38.50 30.04 -46.64
C SER A 243 -39.28 28.71 -46.67
N ASP A 244 -39.08 27.94 -47.74
CA ASP A 244 -39.71 26.63 -47.97
C ASP A 244 -39.19 25.60 -46.94
N HIS A 245 -39.90 25.48 -45.82
CA HIS A 245 -39.55 24.62 -44.68
C HIS A 245 -39.85 23.14 -44.95
N ARG A 246 -39.16 22.56 -45.93
CA ARG A 246 -39.06 21.10 -46.04
C ARG A 246 -38.11 20.56 -44.97
N GLN A 247 -38.69 19.83 -44.01
CA GLN A 247 -38.00 19.15 -42.93
C GLN A 247 -36.78 18.34 -43.40
N ARG A 248 -35.58 18.72 -42.95
CA ARG A 248 -34.51 17.78 -42.58
C ARG A 248 -33.80 18.30 -41.34
N GLY A 249 -33.97 17.60 -40.22
CA GLY A 249 -33.29 17.93 -38.97
C GLY A 249 -31.77 17.82 -39.14
N ARG A 250 -31.03 18.79 -38.61
CA ARG A 250 -29.58 18.68 -38.43
C ARG A 250 -29.29 18.13 -37.03
N GLU A 251 -29.51 16.84 -36.88
CA GLU A 251 -28.93 16.05 -35.78
C GLU A 251 -27.91 15.08 -36.38
N GLY A 252 -26.65 15.25 -36.01
CA GLY A 252 -25.53 14.44 -36.47
C GLY A 252 -24.20 15.16 -36.22
N PRO A 253 -23.16 14.45 -35.73
CA PRO A 253 -21.83 15.04 -35.59
C PRO A 253 -21.24 15.38 -36.96
N VAL A 254 -20.29 16.32 -36.97
CA VAL A 254 -19.61 16.80 -38.19
C VAL A 254 -19.00 15.63 -38.95
N GLN A 255 -19.42 15.45 -40.21
CA GLN A 255 -18.80 14.48 -41.12
C GLN A 255 -17.42 14.99 -41.53
N PHE A 256 -16.39 14.17 -41.28
CA PHE A 256 -15.07 14.34 -41.86
C PHE A 256 -14.99 13.53 -43.16
N GLU A 257 -14.17 13.99 -44.12
CA GLU A 257 -13.92 13.26 -45.37
C GLU A 257 -13.14 11.95 -45.10
N GLU A 258 -13.20 11.00 -46.06
CA GLU A 258 -12.73 9.61 -45.90
C GLU A 258 -11.36 9.46 -45.25
N ASP A 259 -11.28 8.59 -44.23
CA ASP A 259 -10.04 8.17 -43.56
C ASP A 259 -9.03 7.59 -44.58
N PRO A 260 -7.93 8.30 -44.90
CA PRO A 260 -6.97 7.86 -45.91
C PRO A 260 -6.15 6.64 -45.48
N PHE A 261 -6.22 6.26 -44.20
CA PHE A 261 -5.40 5.20 -43.60
C PHE A 261 -6.19 3.94 -43.24
N GLY A 262 -7.52 3.93 -43.44
CA GLY A 262 -8.38 2.74 -43.28
C GLY A 262 -8.44 2.17 -41.86
N LEU A 263 -8.11 2.99 -40.86
CA LEU A 263 -8.09 2.65 -39.44
C LEU A 263 -9.48 2.30 -38.91
N ASP A 264 -10.52 2.96 -39.42
CA ASP A 264 -11.91 2.66 -39.03
C ASP A 264 -12.32 1.22 -39.38
N LYS A 265 -11.94 0.73 -40.57
CA LYS A 265 -12.20 -0.66 -41.00
C LYS A 265 -11.46 -1.68 -40.13
N PHE A 266 -10.21 -1.38 -39.77
CA PHE A 266 -9.41 -2.21 -38.88
C PHE A 266 -10.01 -2.28 -37.45
N LEU A 267 -10.54 -1.16 -36.95
CA LEU A 267 -11.22 -1.10 -35.66
C LEU A 267 -12.57 -1.84 -35.66
N GLU A 268 -13.32 -1.83 -36.76
CA GLU A 268 -14.55 -2.63 -36.89
C GLU A 268 -14.26 -4.14 -36.95
N GLU A 269 -13.25 -4.57 -37.70
CA GLU A 269 -12.84 -5.99 -37.79
C GLU A 269 -12.39 -6.54 -36.43
N ALA A 270 -11.57 -5.78 -35.69
CA ALA A 270 -11.17 -6.11 -34.32
C ALA A 270 -12.36 -6.22 -33.35
N LYS A 271 -13.45 -5.48 -33.61
CA LYS A 271 -14.66 -5.46 -32.78
C LYS A 271 -15.61 -6.62 -33.10
N GLN A 272 -15.64 -7.12 -34.35
CA GLN A 272 -16.41 -8.32 -34.71
C GLN A 272 -15.80 -9.62 -34.18
N HIS A 273 -14.47 -9.69 -34.03
CA HIS A 273 -13.77 -10.89 -33.53
C HIS A 273 -13.58 -10.94 -31.99
N GLY A 274 -14.17 -10.01 -31.24
CA GLY A 274 -14.16 -10.00 -29.77
C GLY A 274 -15.12 -11.03 -29.15
N GLY A 275 -14.57 -12.17 -28.69
CA GLY A 275 -15.32 -13.25 -28.04
C GLY A 275 -16.12 -12.86 -26.78
N PRO A 276 -17.07 -13.72 -26.34
CA PRO A 276 -18.17 -13.32 -25.47
C PRO A 276 -17.76 -12.94 -24.03
N LYS A 277 -18.37 -11.87 -23.53
CA LYS A 277 -18.23 -11.38 -22.15
C LYS A 277 -18.69 -12.45 -21.14
N ARG A 278 -17.83 -12.75 -20.15
CA ARG A 278 -18.24 -13.51 -18.96
C ARG A 278 -19.17 -12.63 -18.09
N PRO A 279 -20.21 -13.21 -17.45
CA PRO A 279 -21.09 -12.45 -16.58
C PRO A 279 -20.38 -12.05 -15.28
N SER A 280 -20.65 -10.84 -14.82
CA SER A 280 -20.27 -10.37 -13.49
C SER A 280 -21.27 -10.91 -12.47
N ASP A 281 -20.81 -11.70 -11.50
CA ASP A 281 -21.64 -12.10 -10.37
C ASP A 281 -21.14 -11.43 -9.08
N SER A 282 -22.06 -10.80 -8.37
CA SER A 282 -21.77 -9.96 -7.21
C SER A 282 -22.17 -10.68 -5.93
N SER A 283 -21.20 -10.99 -5.07
CA SER A 283 -21.48 -11.37 -3.67
C SER A 283 -20.30 -11.07 -2.76
N ARG A 284 -20.55 -10.28 -1.71
CA ARG A 284 -19.63 -9.97 -0.62
C ARG A 284 -20.37 -10.11 0.71
N PRO A 285 -19.79 -10.83 1.67
CA PRO A 285 -19.50 -10.27 3.01
C PRO A 285 -18.00 -10.48 3.33
N LYS A 286 -17.22 -9.62 3.98
CA LYS A 286 -17.41 -8.57 5.01
C LYS A 286 -17.46 -9.05 6.47
N GLU A 287 -16.31 -9.50 6.95
CA GLU A 287 -15.82 -9.44 8.35
C GLU A 287 -14.36 -8.87 8.22
N HIS A 288 -13.82 -7.87 8.95
CA HIS A 288 -13.70 -7.62 10.41
C HIS A 288 -12.97 -8.80 11.12
N GLU A 289 -11.82 -8.67 11.80
CA GLU A 289 -11.25 -7.55 12.57
C GLU A 289 -9.70 -7.58 12.78
N HIS A 290 -9.12 -6.40 13.00
CA HIS A 290 -8.08 -5.95 13.95
C HIS A 290 -6.87 -6.80 14.48
N GLU A 291 -5.82 -6.02 14.83
CA GLU A 291 -4.50 -6.32 15.46
C GLU A 291 -3.43 -7.01 14.57
N ASP A 292 -2.12 -6.75 14.72
CA ASP A 292 -1.35 -5.73 15.47
C ASP A 292 -0.13 -5.27 14.62
N LYS A 293 0.43 -4.08 14.91
CA LYS A 293 1.80 -3.70 14.53
C LYS A 293 2.56 -3.04 15.70
N LYS A 294 3.00 -3.84 16.66
CA LYS A 294 4.02 -3.44 17.64
C LYS A 294 5.40 -3.22 17.04
N ARG A 295 6.11 -2.29 17.68
CA ARG A 295 7.38 -1.67 17.26
C ARG A 295 8.61 -2.51 17.63
N ARG A 296 9.64 -2.44 16.76
CA ARG A 296 11.09 -2.41 17.05
C ARG A 296 11.75 -1.89 15.76
N LYS A 297 12.41 -0.74 15.69
CA LYS A 297 13.42 -0.09 16.56
C LYS A 297 14.74 -0.86 16.62
N GLU A 298 15.65 -0.50 15.72
CA GLU A 298 17.01 -0.11 16.08
C GLU A 298 16.98 1.27 16.78
#